data_AF-A0A955PZ16-F1
#
_entry.id   AF-A0A955PZ16-F1
#
_cell.length_a   1.000
_cell.length_b   1.000
_cell.length_c   1.000
_cell.angle_alpha   90.00
_cell.angle_beta   90.00
_cell.angle_gamma   90.00
#
_symmetry.space_group_name_H-M   'P 1'
#
loop_
_entity.id
_entity.type
_entity.pdbx_description
1 polymer ?
#
loop_
_entity_poly.entity_id
_entity_poly.type
_entity_poly.pdbx_seq_one_letter_code
_entity_poly.pdbx_strand_id
1 'polypeptide(L)'
;MRINYDKGGLIRPSKIQFPKTTDSKDSISKAKILLVFPPDWYPSEPYLSLPTLTAFLRSAGHDVIQKDVNLEMYDWYFSRDFLRRILKKVPQQLDRLKKIRRSRELTDEEVDLQLALCNCTRGYISDLAERAEKAKEIVRSREFYESDKLEWVMNTFREVTATISLVYAPARICMPPMETDLSYKLFMSSEVLEAVEDTQVNIYRDVFEEILKPAILAEKPDVIGISIVLRQQLFSSMTFCALIKEQFPDIHVTIGGNTVTRLREVLPDIPKLFALFDSAIVYEG
;
A
#
# COMPACT_ATOMS: atom_id res chain seq x y z
N MET A 1 23.67 31.46 30.26
CA MET A 1 23.88 30.00 30.09
C MET A 1 24.08 29.76 28.59
N ARG A 2 25.33 29.60 28.12
CA ARG A 2 25.65 29.40 26.69
C ARG A 2 25.46 27.92 26.35
N ILE A 3 24.62 27.63 25.36
CA ILE A 3 24.44 26.27 24.83
C ILE A 3 25.63 25.98 23.90
N ASN A 4 26.32 24.88 24.18
CA ASN A 4 27.47 24.41 23.43
C ASN A 4 27.00 23.45 22.32
N TYR A 5 27.33 23.74 21.05
CA TYR A 5 26.87 23.00 19.87
C TYR A 5 27.87 21.93 19.38
N ASP A 6 28.81 21.49 20.23
CA ASP A 6 29.85 20.51 19.83
C ASP A 6 29.45 19.02 19.92
N LYS A 7 28.16 18.68 20.01
CA LYS A 7 27.69 17.28 19.92
C LYS A 7 27.35 16.84 18.50
N GLY A 8 28.25 17.12 17.57
CA GLY A 8 28.16 16.70 16.18
C GLY A 8 29.56 16.59 15.59
N GLY A 9 30.30 15.56 15.99
CA GLY A 9 31.57 15.24 15.34
C GLY A 9 31.30 14.89 13.89
N LEU A 10 31.51 15.84 12.97
CA LEU A 10 31.55 15.61 11.53
C LEU A 10 32.55 14.48 11.27
N ILE A 11 32.03 13.31 10.86
CA ILE A 11 32.85 12.19 10.40
C ILE A 11 33.58 12.69 9.15
N ARG A 12 34.89 12.94 9.29
CA ARG A 12 35.75 13.26 8.14
C ARG A 12 35.75 12.05 7.20
N PRO A 13 35.65 12.24 5.87
CA PRO A 13 35.62 11.12 4.90
C PRO A 13 36.79 10.15 5.04
N SER A 14 37.92 10.60 5.57
CA SER A 14 39.13 9.79 5.81
C SER A 14 39.02 8.79 6.98
N LYS A 15 37.94 8.81 7.76
CA LYS A 15 37.68 7.83 8.83
C LYS A 15 36.69 6.72 8.44
N ILE A 16 36.17 6.74 7.22
CA ILE A 16 35.43 5.61 6.65
C ILE A 16 36.47 4.55 6.25
N GLN A 17 36.81 3.67 7.19
CA GLN A 17 37.48 2.42 6.82
C GLN A 17 36.43 1.53 6.14
N PHE A 18 36.46 1.48 4.81
CA PHE A 18 35.89 0.34 4.11
C PHE A 18 36.53 -0.93 4.69
N PRO A 19 35.74 -1.95 5.05
CA PRO A 19 36.30 -3.22 5.51
C PRO A 19 37.35 -3.67 4.49
N LYS A 20 38.57 -3.96 4.98
CA LYS A 20 39.58 -4.65 4.18
C LYS A 20 38.90 -5.85 3.54
N THR A 21 39.02 -5.95 2.23
CA THR A 21 38.65 -7.12 1.44
C THR A 21 39.31 -8.35 2.05
N THR A 22 38.56 -9.05 2.91
CA THR A 22 38.81 -10.45 3.17
C THR A 22 38.48 -11.17 1.87
N ASP A 23 39.51 -11.71 1.22
CA ASP A 23 39.42 -12.64 0.09
C ASP A 23 38.74 -13.95 0.52
N SER A 24 37.48 -13.86 0.93
CA SER A 24 36.52 -14.93 0.76
C SER A 24 35.62 -14.47 -0.37
N LYS A 25 35.93 -14.93 -1.59
CA LYS A 25 34.94 -15.03 -2.66
C LYS A 25 33.87 -16.05 -2.24
N ASP A 26 33.12 -15.75 -1.21
CA ASP A 26 31.73 -16.17 -1.20
C ASP A 26 31.11 -15.31 -2.29
N SER A 27 30.94 -15.90 -3.48
CA SER A 27 30.18 -15.27 -4.53
C SER A 27 28.83 -14.93 -3.90
N ILE A 28 28.58 -13.64 -3.62
CA ILE A 28 27.22 -13.19 -3.31
C ILE A 28 26.40 -13.69 -4.47
N SER A 29 25.54 -14.69 -4.22
CA SER A 29 24.76 -15.27 -5.29
C SER A 29 23.89 -14.14 -5.84
N LYS A 30 23.88 -14.02 -7.17
CA LYS A 30 23.06 -13.01 -7.83
C LYS A 30 21.60 -13.33 -7.55
N ALA A 31 21.02 -12.62 -6.59
CA ALA A 31 19.58 -12.65 -6.31
C ALA A 31 18.82 -11.70 -7.24
N LYS A 32 17.59 -12.08 -7.58
CA LYS A 32 16.58 -11.22 -8.20
C LYS A 32 15.66 -10.65 -7.12
N ILE A 33 15.67 -9.33 -7.00
CA ILE A 33 15.03 -8.60 -5.90
C ILE A 33 13.90 -7.73 -6.45
N LEU A 34 12.71 -7.88 -5.91
CA LEU A 34 11.57 -7.00 -6.19
C LEU A 34 11.36 -6.06 -4.99
N LEU A 35 11.63 -4.77 -5.18
CA LEU A 35 11.38 -3.73 -4.20
C LEU A 35 9.98 -3.14 -4.40
N VAL A 36 9.15 -3.24 -3.37
CA VAL A 36 7.75 -2.84 -3.38
C VAL A 36 7.56 -1.60 -2.52
N PHE A 37 6.97 -0.57 -3.12
CA PHE A 37 6.39 0.55 -2.37
C PHE A 37 4.90 0.27 -2.13
N PRO A 38 4.46 0.08 -0.88
CA PRO A 38 3.09 -0.30 -0.57
C PRO A 38 2.12 0.89 -0.71
N PRO A 39 0.80 0.61 -0.85
CA PRO A 39 -0.28 1.60 -0.87
C PRO A 39 -0.28 2.64 0.27
N ASP A 40 -1.21 3.59 0.14
CA ASP A 40 -1.51 4.64 1.12
C ASP A 40 -0.42 5.71 1.27
N TRP A 41 0.14 6.16 0.15
CA TRP A 41 1.04 7.30 0.04
C TRP A 41 0.50 8.33 -0.97
N TYR A 42 0.97 9.57 -0.89
CA TYR A 42 0.61 10.66 -1.79
C TYR A 42 1.04 10.37 -3.24
N PRO A 43 0.12 10.21 -4.21
CA PRO A 43 0.49 9.88 -5.59
C PRO A 43 1.31 10.96 -6.30
N SER A 44 1.25 12.19 -5.79
CA SER A 44 2.02 13.33 -6.26
C SER A 44 3.45 13.37 -5.72
N GLU A 45 3.78 12.58 -4.70
CA GLU A 45 5.06 12.63 -4.02
C GLU A 45 5.88 11.36 -4.29
N PRO A 46 6.88 11.40 -5.18
CA PRO A 46 7.69 10.22 -5.48
C PRO A 46 8.56 9.83 -4.28
N TYR A 47 8.59 8.54 -3.95
CA TYR A 47 9.42 8.02 -2.86
C TYR A 47 10.83 7.67 -3.33
N LEU A 48 11.83 8.49 -2.94
CA LEU A 48 13.20 8.42 -3.46
C LEU A 48 14.10 7.33 -2.83
N SER A 49 13.66 6.68 -1.74
CA SER A 49 14.49 5.68 -1.06
C SER A 49 14.68 4.42 -1.91
N LEU A 50 13.61 3.92 -2.55
CA LEU A 50 13.70 2.71 -3.38
C LEU A 50 14.63 2.87 -4.60
N PRO A 51 14.60 4.01 -5.34
CA PRO A 51 15.63 4.30 -6.34
C PRO A 51 17.06 4.28 -5.80
N THR A 52 17.28 4.82 -4.60
CA THR A 52 18.60 4.85 -3.96
C THR A 52 19.07 3.44 -3.61
N LEU A 53 18.22 2.65 -2.95
CA LEU A 53 18.49 1.25 -2.61
C LEU A 53 18.72 0.40 -3.87
N THR A 54 17.96 0.66 -4.93
CA THR A 54 18.14 -0.01 -6.22
C THR A 54 19.52 0.23 -6.81
N ALA A 55 20.03 1.46 -6.76
CA ALA A 55 21.37 1.76 -7.25
C ALA A 55 22.45 0.99 -6.46
N PHE A 56 22.31 0.94 -5.14
CA PHE A 56 23.23 0.23 -4.26
C PHE A 56 23.21 -1.30 -4.50
N LEU A 57 22.03 -1.92 -4.50
CA LEU A 57 21.87 -3.37 -4.72
C LEU A 57 22.35 -3.81 -6.11
N ARG A 58 22.10 -3.01 -7.15
CA ARG A 58 22.63 -3.28 -8.50
C ARG A 58 24.16 -3.17 -8.54
N SER A 59 24.75 -2.21 -7.83
CA SER A 59 26.21 -2.08 -7.72
C SER A 59 26.86 -3.28 -7.01
N ALA A 60 26.12 -3.94 -6.11
CA ALA A 60 26.51 -5.18 -5.45
C ALA A 60 26.29 -6.44 -6.31
N GLY A 61 25.78 -6.31 -7.54
CA GLY A 61 25.64 -7.40 -8.50
C GLY A 61 24.27 -8.09 -8.54
N HIS A 62 23.27 -7.57 -7.80
CA HIS A 62 21.91 -8.11 -7.81
C HIS A 62 21.08 -7.59 -9.00
N ASP A 63 20.11 -8.39 -9.44
CA ASP A 63 19.05 -7.92 -10.33
C ASP A 63 17.93 -7.31 -9.50
N VAL A 64 17.49 -6.10 -9.83
CA VAL A 64 16.58 -5.33 -8.96
C VAL A 64 15.48 -4.68 -9.79
N ILE A 65 14.24 -4.94 -9.40
CA ILE A 65 13.02 -4.41 -9.99
C ILE A 65 12.31 -3.56 -8.93
N GLN A 66 11.77 -2.41 -9.34
CA GLN A 66 10.94 -1.58 -8.47
C GLN A 66 9.49 -1.69 -8.88
N LYS A 67 8.60 -1.76 -7.89
CA LYS A 67 7.15 -1.79 -8.07
C LYS A 67 6.51 -0.77 -7.15
N ASP A 68 6.00 0.31 -7.72
CA ASP A 68 5.21 1.30 -7.00
C ASP A 68 3.74 0.87 -6.99
N VAL A 69 3.38 0.03 -6.02
CA VAL A 69 2.01 -0.48 -5.87
C VAL A 69 1.07 0.65 -5.44
N ASN A 70 1.58 1.68 -4.76
CA ASN A 70 0.78 2.85 -4.40
C ASN A 70 0.25 3.59 -5.63
N LEU A 71 1.13 3.98 -6.55
CA LEU A 71 0.73 4.72 -7.75
C LEU A 71 -0.16 3.87 -8.67
N GLU A 72 0.20 2.60 -8.87
CA GLU A 72 -0.58 1.68 -9.70
C GLU A 72 -1.97 1.39 -9.10
N MET A 73 -2.09 1.32 -7.76
CA MET A 73 -3.38 1.17 -7.09
C MET A 73 -4.31 2.34 -7.42
N TYR A 74 -3.84 3.59 -7.35
CA TYR A 74 -4.69 4.74 -7.68
C TYR A 74 -5.04 4.78 -9.17
N ASP A 75 -4.09 4.52 -10.07
CA ASP A 75 -4.39 4.46 -11.50
C ASP A 75 -5.47 3.42 -11.80
N TRP A 76 -5.40 2.27 -11.12
CA TRP A 76 -6.38 1.21 -11.21
C TRP A 76 -7.73 1.58 -10.58
N TYR A 77 -7.76 2.18 -9.39
CA TYR A 77 -8.99 2.63 -8.74
C TYR A 77 -9.79 3.61 -9.60
N PHE A 78 -9.09 4.47 -10.33
CA PHE A 78 -9.69 5.45 -11.23
C PHE A 78 -9.89 4.90 -12.66
N SER A 79 -9.74 3.59 -12.88
CA SER A 79 -9.98 2.97 -14.17
C SER A 79 -11.44 2.59 -14.40
N ARG A 80 -11.86 2.61 -15.67
CA ARG A 80 -13.19 2.10 -16.06
C ARG A 80 -13.41 0.66 -15.64
N ASP A 81 -12.38 -0.17 -15.74
CA ASP A 81 -12.51 -1.60 -15.44
C ASP A 81 -12.71 -1.86 -13.96
N PHE A 82 -12.00 -1.15 -13.08
CA PHE A 82 -12.22 -1.27 -11.65
C PHE A 82 -13.60 -0.77 -11.24
N LEU A 83 -14.04 0.39 -11.72
CA LEU A 83 -15.37 0.92 -11.39
C LEU A 83 -16.51 0.00 -11.86
N ARG A 84 -16.34 -0.71 -12.98
CA ARG A 84 -17.27 -1.79 -13.38
C ARG A 84 -17.24 -2.97 -12.42
N ARG A 85 -16.08 -3.32 -11.84
CA ARG A 85 -15.99 -4.35 -10.78
C ARG A 85 -16.70 -3.88 -9.51
N ILE A 86 -16.57 -2.61 -9.13
CA ILE A 86 -17.29 -2.01 -8.00
C ILE A 86 -18.80 -2.15 -8.16
N LEU A 87 -19.33 -1.83 -9.35
CA LEU A 87 -20.75 -2.02 -9.66
C LEU A 87 -21.23 -3.47 -9.43
N LYS A 88 -20.37 -4.47 -9.71
CA LYS A 88 -20.69 -5.89 -9.47
C LYS A 88 -20.69 -6.27 -7.99
N LYS A 89 -20.00 -5.51 -7.12
CA LYS A 89 -19.98 -5.72 -5.67
C LYS A 89 -21.19 -5.07 -4.96
N VAL A 90 -21.84 -4.06 -5.57
CA VAL A 90 -23.01 -3.38 -4.99
C VAL A 90 -24.12 -4.35 -4.54
N PRO A 91 -24.57 -5.33 -5.36
CA PRO A 91 -25.61 -6.28 -4.92
C PRO A 91 -25.19 -7.12 -3.70
N GLN A 92 -23.91 -7.48 -3.61
CA GLN A 92 -23.38 -8.30 -2.51
C GLN A 92 -23.49 -7.54 -1.18
N GLN A 93 -23.16 -6.25 -1.16
CA GLN A 93 -23.30 -5.42 0.02
C GLN A 93 -24.75 -5.11 0.38
N LEU A 94 -25.62 -4.88 -0.62
CA LEU A 94 -27.05 -4.74 -0.38
C LEU A 94 -27.65 -6.01 0.24
N ASP A 95 -27.22 -7.19 -0.21
CA ASP A 95 -27.66 -8.46 0.37
C ASP A 95 -27.12 -8.68 1.78
N ARG A 96 -25.92 -8.20 2.10
CA ARG A 96 -25.39 -8.16 3.47
C ARG A 96 -26.28 -7.32 4.39
N LEU A 97 -26.61 -6.09 3.98
CA LEU A 97 -27.49 -5.21 4.76
C LEU A 97 -28.89 -5.81 4.92
N LYS A 98 -29.43 -6.49 3.90
CA LYS A 98 -30.70 -7.23 4.03
C LYS A 98 -30.62 -8.35 5.08
N LYS A 99 -29.50 -9.08 5.16
CA LYS A 99 -29.29 -10.13 6.18
C LYS A 99 -29.22 -9.51 7.59
N ILE A 100 -28.50 -8.40 7.75
CA ILE A 100 -28.43 -7.67 9.03
C ILE A 100 -29.82 -7.20 9.44
N ARG A 101 -30.59 -6.61 8.52
CA ARG A 101 -31.96 -6.15 8.79
C ARG A 101 -32.91 -7.27 9.23
N ARG A 102 -32.63 -8.53 8.87
CA ARG A 102 -33.40 -9.70 9.34
C ARG A 102 -33.06 -10.09 10.77
N SER A 103 -31.85 -9.80 11.25
CA SER A 103 -31.40 -10.14 12.60
C SER A 103 -31.56 -8.99 13.59
N ARG A 104 -31.36 -7.74 13.17
CA ARG A 104 -31.55 -6.53 13.98
C ARG A 104 -32.00 -5.35 13.13
N GLU A 105 -32.48 -4.29 13.78
CA GLU A 105 -32.69 -3.01 13.10
C GLU A 105 -31.35 -2.44 12.59
N LEU A 106 -31.41 -1.78 11.42
CA LEU A 106 -30.24 -1.11 10.86
C LEU A 106 -29.95 0.17 11.65
N THR A 107 -28.68 0.50 11.82
CA THR A 107 -28.28 1.80 12.34
C THR A 107 -28.51 2.88 11.29
N ASP A 108 -28.56 4.16 11.70
CA ASP A 108 -28.69 5.29 10.77
C ASP A 108 -27.61 5.26 9.68
N GLU A 109 -26.36 4.96 10.06
CA GLU A 109 -25.24 4.81 9.12
C GLU A 109 -25.46 3.68 8.09
N GLU A 110 -26.07 2.56 8.50
CA GLU A 110 -26.38 1.45 7.60
C GLU A 110 -27.56 1.75 6.67
N VAL A 111 -28.52 2.56 7.13
CA VAL A 111 -29.61 3.07 6.30
C VAL A 111 -29.06 4.02 5.25
N ASP A 112 -28.20 4.97 5.63
CA ASP A 112 -27.54 5.90 4.72
C ASP A 112 -26.69 5.15 3.68
N LEU A 113 -25.92 4.14 4.13
CA LEU A 113 -25.16 3.26 3.25
C LEU A 113 -26.07 2.52 2.25
N GLN A 114 -27.21 1.99 2.71
CA GLN A 114 -28.17 1.31 1.84
C GLN A 114 -28.70 2.26 0.75
N LEU A 115 -29.06 3.50 1.13
CA LEU A 115 -29.55 4.50 0.20
C LEU A 115 -28.47 4.90 -0.82
N ALA A 116 -27.23 5.10 -0.36
CA ALA A 116 -26.09 5.42 -1.23
C ALA A 116 -25.80 4.28 -2.22
N LEU A 117 -25.82 3.03 -1.77
CA LEU A 117 -25.64 1.86 -2.64
C LEU A 117 -26.73 1.74 -3.71
N CYS A 118 -27.99 2.09 -3.39
CA CYS A 118 -29.08 2.13 -4.37
C CYS A 118 -28.84 3.19 -5.47
N ASN A 119 -28.11 4.26 -5.16
CA ASN A 119 -27.77 5.31 -6.12
C ASN A 119 -26.60 4.91 -7.05
N CYS A 120 -25.85 3.84 -6.74
CA CYS A 120 -24.78 3.30 -7.58
C CYS A 120 -25.32 2.55 -8.81
N THR A 121 -26.08 3.25 -9.66
CA THR A 121 -26.64 2.70 -10.89
C THR A 121 -25.56 2.50 -11.96
N ARG A 122 -25.86 1.68 -12.98
CA ARG A 122 -24.96 1.49 -14.13
C ARG A 122 -24.63 2.81 -14.84
N GLY A 123 -25.61 3.71 -14.97
CA GLY A 123 -25.42 5.02 -15.58
C GLY A 123 -24.48 5.90 -14.76
N TYR A 124 -24.73 5.99 -13.45
CA TYR A 124 -23.89 6.73 -12.52
C TYR A 124 -22.43 6.24 -12.53
N ILE A 125 -22.21 4.94 -12.40
CA ILE A 125 -20.85 4.38 -12.39
C ILE A 125 -20.14 4.57 -13.73
N SER A 126 -20.87 4.49 -14.85
CA SER A 126 -20.30 4.75 -16.17
C SER A 126 -19.85 6.21 -16.31
N ASP A 127 -20.67 7.17 -15.90
CA ASP A 127 -20.32 8.59 -15.91
C ASP A 127 -19.11 8.88 -15.00
N LEU A 128 -19.15 8.37 -13.77
CA LEU A 128 -18.06 8.53 -12.81
C LEU A 128 -16.74 7.98 -13.37
N ALA A 129 -16.78 6.85 -14.07
CA ALA A 129 -15.62 6.27 -14.72
C ALA A 129 -15.07 7.13 -15.87
N GLU A 130 -15.93 7.79 -16.64
CA GLU A 130 -15.49 8.72 -17.69
C GLU A 130 -14.82 9.95 -17.10
N ARG A 131 -15.40 10.51 -16.04
CA ARG A 131 -14.81 11.63 -15.30
C ARG A 131 -13.47 11.23 -14.69
N ALA A 132 -13.36 10.03 -14.12
CA ALA A 132 -12.13 9.52 -13.52
C ALA A 132 -10.99 9.38 -14.53
N GLU A 133 -11.25 8.81 -15.71
CA GLU A 133 -10.23 8.71 -16.77
C GLU A 133 -9.79 10.11 -17.25
N LYS A 134 -10.74 11.02 -17.47
CA LYS A 134 -10.42 12.41 -17.84
C LYS A 134 -9.61 13.10 -16.74
N ALA A 135 -9.93 12.85 -15.47
CA ALA A 135 -9.18 13.39 -14.36
C ALA A 135 -7.73 12.89 -14.34
N LYS A 136 -7.51 11.60 -14.66
CA LYS A 136 -6.17 11.03 -14.85
C LYS A 136 -5.40 11.67 -16.00
N GLU A 137 -6.06 11.97 -17.11
CA GLU A 137 -5.44 12.69 -18.24
C GLU A 137 -4.99 14.09 -17.84
N ILE A 138 -5.83 14.84 -17.12
CA ILE A 138 -5.52 16.20 -16.66
C ILE A 138 -4.26 16.20 -15.79
N VAL A 139 -4.18 15.33 -14.77
CA VAL A 139 -3.01 15.27 -13.86
C VAL A 139 -1.71 14.82 -14.54
N ARG A 140 -1.80 14.22 -15.72
CA ARG A 140 -0.65 13.81 -16.54
C ARG A 140 -0.27 14.83 -17.62
N SER A 141 -1.00 15.94 -17.69
CA SER A 141 -0.83 16.97 -18.71
C SER A 141 -0.41 18.31 -18.09
N ARG A 142 -0.19 19.33 -18.93
CA ARG A 142 0.05 20.70 -18.45
C ARG A 142 -1.17 21.33 -17.79
N GLU A 143 -2.37 20.80 -18.03
CA GLU A 143 -3.62 21.29 -17.42
C GLU A 143 -3.63 21.07 -15.90
N PHE A 144 -2.76 20.19 -15.38
CA PHE A 144 -2.53 20.02 -13.94
C PHE A 144 -2.25 21.34 -13.19
N TYR A 145 -1.61 22.30 -13.84
CA TYR A 145 -1.26 23.59 -13.23
C TYR A 145 -2.42 24.60 -13.20
N GLU A 146 -3.57 24.26 -13.82
CA GLU A 146 -4.77 25.09 -13.77
C GLU A 146 -5.61 24.75 -12.53
N SER A 147 -5.73 25.70 -11.60
CA SER A 147 -6.37 25.50 -10.30
C SER A 147 -7.79 24.93 -10.39
N ASP A 148 -8.64 25.50 -11.25
CA ASP A 148 -10.05 25.08 -11.38
C ASP A 148 -10.18 23.64 -11.87
N LYS A 149 -9.29 23.23 -12.80
CA LYS A 149 -9.25 21.86 -13.30
C LYS A 149 -8.76 20.90 -12.23
N LEU A 150 -7.75 21.29 -11.46
CA LEU A 150 -7.23 20.48 -10.36
C LEU A 150 -8.28 20.30 -9.25
N GLU A 151 -9.04 21.34 -8.92
CA GLU A 151 -10.14 21.23 -7.96
C GLU A 151 -11.20 20.22 -8.44
N TRP A 152 -11.59 20.31 -9.72
CA TRP A 152 -12.52 19.36 -10.34
C TRP A 152 -11.99 17.92 -10.33
N VAL A 153 -10.70 17.73 -10.63
CA VAL A 153 -10.01 16.44 -10.53
C VAL A 153 -10.09 15.89 -9.11
N MET A 154 -9.72 16.69 -8.11
CA MET A 154 -9.69 16.23 -6.72
C MET A 154 -11.10 15.89 -6.20
N ASN A 155 -12.12 16.64 -6.61
CA ASN A 155 -13.51 16.30 -6.34
C ASN A 155 -13.91 14.96 -6.98
N THR A 156 -13.50 14.72 -8.23
CA THR A 156 -13.76 13.46 -8.93
C THR A 156 -13.07 12.28 -8.24
N PHE A 157 -11.80 12.41 -7.86
CA PHE A 157 -11.10 11.36 -7.13
C PHE A 157 -11.75 11.05 -5.77
N ARG A 158 -12.16 12.08 -5.02
CA ARG A 158 -12.92 11.91 -3.77
C ARG A 158 -14.23 11.17 -3.97
N GLU A 159 -14.98 11.48 -5.03
CA GLU A 159 -16.23 10.81 -5.36
C GLU A 159 -16.01 9.34 -5.74
N VAL A 160 -14.95 9.05 -6.50
CA VAL A 160 -14.54 7.67 -6.78
C VAL A 160 -14.22 6.92 -5.49
N THR A 161 -13.32 7.44 -4.64
CA THR A 161 -12.95 6.76 -3.40
C THR A 161 -14.12 6.59 -2.43
N ALA A 162 -15.04 7.56 -2.38
CA ALA A 162 -16.28 7.43 -1.63
C ALA A 162 -17.16 6.29 -2.18
N THR A 163 -17.32 6.21 -3.49
CA THR A 163 -18.09 5.12 -4.15
C THR A 163 -17.47 3.76 -3.89
N ILE A 164 -16.14 3.65 -3.92
CA ILE A 164 -15.43 2.41 -3.57
C ILE A 164 -15.71 2.06 -2.10
N SER A 165 -15.61 3.03 -1.19
CA SER A 165 -15.89 2.83 0.25
C SER A 165 -17.28 2.24 0.52
N LEU A 166 -18.30 2.61 -0.27
CA LEU A 166 -19.65 2.04 -0.11
C LEU A 166 -19.65 0.52 -0.26
N VAL A 167 -18.86 -0.04 -1.18
CA VAL A 167 -18.86 -1.49 -1.42
C VAL A 167 -17.90 -2.28 -0.51
N TYR A 168 -17.00 -1.60 0.20
CA TYR A 168 -16.11 -2.20 1.20
C TYR A 168 -16.49 -1.84 2.64
N ALA A 169 -17.61 -1.12 2.84
CA ALA A 169 -18.07 -0.70 4.15
C ALA A 169 -18.06 -1.86 5.17
N PRO A 170 -17.51 -1.65 6.38
CA PRO A 170 -17.20 -0.36 7.01
C PRO A 170 -15.88 0.32 6.59
N ALA A 171 -15.07 -0.29 5.71
CA ALA A 171 -13.85 0.36 5.23
C ALA A 171 -14.13 1.68 4.49
N ARG A 172 -13.33 2.69 4.80
CA ARG A 172 -13.31 4.01 4.20
C ARG A 172 -12.00 4.20 3.47
N ILE A 173 -12.06 4.11 2.15
CA ILE A 173 -10.93 4.32 1.27
C ILE A 173 -10.81 5.80 1.00
N CYS A 174 -9.65 6.35 1.29
CA CYS A 174 -9.38 7.77 1.21
C CYS A 174 -8.18 8.03 0.32
N MET A 175 -8.19 9.17 -0.34
CA MET A 175 -6.98 9.72 -0.96
C MET A 175 -6.32 10.68 0.06
N PRO A 176 -4.97 10.69 0.16
CA PRO A 176 -4.25 11.65 0.96
C PRO A 176 -4.70 13.11 0.66
N PRO A 177 -4.78 13.98 1.68
CA PRO A 177 -4.19 13.82 3.02
C PRO A 177 -5.04 13.01 4.02
N MET A 178 -6.21 12.48 3.62
CA MET A 178 -7.01 11.61 4.48
C MET A 178 -6.46 10.18 4.46
N GLU A 179 -6.49 9.51 5.61
CA GLU A 179 -6.03 8.12 5.75
C GLU A 179 -7.15 7.13 5.39
N THR A 180 -6.79 6.04 4.69
CA THR A 180 -7.70 4.90 4.50
C THR A 180 -7.92 4.21 5.85
N ASP A 181 -9.19 4.08 6.26
CA ASP A 181 -9.59 3.47 7.51
C ASP A 181 -10.36 2.18 7.24
N LEU A 182 -9.77 1.03 7.53
CA LEU A 182 -10.42 -0.26 7.37
C LEU A 182 -11.23 -0.68 8.61
N SER A 183 -11.41 0.20 9.60
CA SER A 183 -12.12 0.00 10.87
C SER A 183 -11.48 -1.00 11.86
N TYR A 184 -10.25 -1.43 11.62
CA TYR A 184 -9.46 -2.24 12.56
C TYR A 184 -8.48 -1.40 13.37
N LYS A 185 -8.22 -1.79 14.63
CA LYS A 185 -7.19 -1.14 15.44
C LYS A 185 -5.84 -1.78 15.16
N LEU A 186 -5.02 -1.10 14.36
CA LEU A 186 -3.65 -1.47 13.96
C LEU A 186 -2.67 -1.83 15.11
N PHE A 187 -3.05 -1.66 16.39
CA PHE A 187 -2.19 -1.87 17.55
C PHE A 187 -2.38 -3.24 18.24
N MET A 188 -3.31 -4.08 17.76
CA MET A 188 -3.47 -5.45 18.28
C MET A 188 -3.04 -6.45 17.21
N SER A 189 -2.01 -7.24 17.50
CA SER A 189 -1.44 -8.24 16.57
C SER A 189 -2.44 -9.31 16.13
N SER A 190 -3.46 -9.60 16.94
CA SER A 190 -4.58 -10.47 16.56
C SER A 190 -5.51 -9.82 15.53
N GLU A 191 -5.85 -8.54 15.68
CA GLU A 191 -6.73 -7.83 14.76
C GLU A 191 -6.09 -7.65 13.38
N VAL A 192 -4.77 -7.43 13.31
CA VAL A 192 -4.05 -7.38 12.03
C VAL A 192 -4.14 -8.71 11.28
N LEU A 193 -3.97 -9.84 11.97
CA LEU A 193 -4.07 -11.16 11.35
C LEU A 193 -5.49 -11.47 10.87
N GLU A 194 -6.51 -11.18 11.69
CA GLU A 194 -7.92 -11.36 11.31
C GLU A 194 -8.31 -10.48 10.12
N ALA A 195 -7.84 -9.23 10.10
CA ALA A 195 -8.16 -8.29 9.04
C ALA A 195 -7.45 -8.60 7.72
N VAL A 196 -6.27 -9.21 7.77
CA VAL A 196 -5.58 -9.72 6.59
C VAL A 196 -6.40 -10.83 5.92
N GLU A 197 -7.07 -11.69 6.68
CA GLU A 197 -7.90 -12.77 6.17
C GLU A 197 -9.30 -12.32 5.68
N ASP A 198 -9.74 -11.10 6.04
CA ASP A 198 -11.07 -10.60 5.67
C ASP A 198 -11.19 -10.28 4.17
N THR A 199 -11.74 -11.23 3.42
CA THR A 199 -12.02 -11.09 1.97
C THR A 199 -13.11 -10.08 1.62
N GLN A 200 -13.87 -9.60 2.60
CA GLN A 200 -15.00 -8.69 2.38
C GLN A 200 -14.60 -7.22 2.53
N VAL A 201 -13.75 -6.90 3.51
CA VAL A 201 -13.38 -5.52 3.88
C VAL A 201 -12.00 -5.14 3.33
N ASN A 202 -11.08 -6.09 3.24
CA ASN A 202 -9.70 -5.82 2.87
C ASN A 202 -9.52 -5.65 1.35
N ILE A 203 -9.66 -4.42 0.87
CA ILE A 203 -9.43 -4.07 -0.54
C ILE A 203 -7.99 -4.37 -1.01
N TYR A 204 -7.00 -4.39 -0.12
CA TYR A 204 -5.62 -4.67 -0.51
C TYR A 204 -5.42 -6.11 -0.98
N ARG A 205 -6.34 -7.04 -0.67
CA ARG A 205 -6.36 -8.37 -1.32
C ARG A 205 -6.64 -8.25 -2.82
N ASP A 206 -7.56 -7.37 -3.22
CA ASP A 206 -7.85 -7.12 -4.63
C ASP A 206 -6.66 -6.40 -5.31
N VAL A 207 -6.01 -5.47 -4.61
CA VAL A 207 -4.76 -4.81 -5.08
C VAL A 207 -3.64 -5.84 -5.26
N PHE A 208 -3.48 -6.78 -4.33
CA PHE A 208 -2.50 -7.85 -4.46
C PHE A 208 -2.76 -8.69 -5.71
N GLU A 209 -3.98 -9.18 -5.89
CA GLU A 209 -4.33 -10.08 -6.99
C GLU A 209 -4.20 -9.40 -8.37
N GLU A 210 -4.56 -8.11 -8.48
CA GLU A 210 -4.54 -7.41 -9.76
C GLU A 210 -3.17 -6.78 -10.09
N ILE A 211 -2.39 -6.34 -9.08
CA ILE A 211 -1.20 -5.51 -9.31
C ILE A 211 0.08 -6.21 -8.90
N LEU A 212 0.17 -6.68 -7.66
CA LEU A 212 1.43 -7.21 -7.12
C LEU A 212 1.69 -8.65 -7.60
N LYS A 213 0.68 -9.52 -7.57
CA LYS A 213 0.79 -10.92 -7.98
C LYS A 213 1.22 -11.09 -9.44
N PRO A 214 0.67 -10.35 -10.44
CA PRO A 214 1.16 -10.43 -11.80
C PRO A 214 2.63 -10.03 -11.94
N ALA A 215 3.09 -9.04 -11.17
CA ALA A 215 4.50 -8.64 -11.15
C ALA A 215 5.39 -9.75 -10.55
N ILE A 216 4.95 -10.40 -9.47
CA ILE A 216 5.67 -11.53 -8.86
C ILE A 216 5.77 -12.70 -9.85
N LEU A 217 4.67 -13.04 -10.54
CA LEU A 217 4.65 -14.14 -11.52
C LEU A 217 5.54 -13.87 -12.74
N ALA A 218 5.56 -12.62 -13.22
CA ALA A 218 6.39 -12.20 -14.35
C ALA A 218 7.87 -12.19 -13.97
N GLU A 219 8.20 -11.61 -12.82
CA GLU A 219 9.59 -11.40 -12.43
C GLU A 219 10.23 -12.61 -11.75
N LYS A 220 9.46 -13.43 -11.02
CA LYS A 220 9.95 -14.57 -10.22
C LYS A 220 11.13 -14.17 -9.32
N PRO A 221 10.96 -13.20 -8.40
CA PRO A 221 12.04 -12.74 -7.54
C PRO A 221 12.39 -13.79 -6.48
N ASP A 222 13.67 -13.84 -6.08
CA ASP A 222 14.14 -14.61 -4.93
C ASP A 222 13.81 -13.89 -3.61
N VAL A 223 13.76 -12.55 -3.66
CA VAL A 223 13.54 -11.67 -2.51
C VAL A 223 12.51 -10.59 -2.85
N ILE A 224 11.54 -10.37 -1.97
CA ILE A 224 10.65 -9.20 -2.01
C ILE A 224 10.93 -8.31 -0.82
N GLY A 225 11.30 -7.04 -1.08
CA GLY A 225 11.52 -6.02 -0.06
C GLY A 225 10.38 -5.00 -0.04
N ILE A 226 9.63 -4.90 1.06
CA ILE A 226 8.53 -3.93 1.21
C ILE A 226 8.97 -2.74 2.06
N SER A 227 8.94 -1.53 1.49
CA SER A 227 9.38 -0.31 2.18
C SER A 227 8.21 0.44 2.84
N ILE A 228 8.08 0.31 4.16
CA ILE A 228 6.98 0.85 4.96
C ILE A 228 7.40 2.17 5.61
N VAL A 229 6.84 3.28 5.10
CA VAL A 229 7.23 4.63 5.51
C VAL A 229 6.25 5.19 6.54
N LEU A 230 4.95 5.10 6.25
CA LEU A 230 3.88 5.59 7.12
C LEU A 230 3.18 4.44 7.85
N ARG A 231 2.58 4.76 9.00
CA ARG A 231 1.85 3.80 9.83
C ARG A 231 0.68 3.15 9.09
N GLN A 232 -0.06 3.94 8.30
CA GLN A 232 -1.19 3.46 7.48
C GLN A 232 -0.80 2.35 6.49
N GLN A 233 0.44 2.35 5.99
CA GLN A 233 0.91 1.34 5.03
C GLN A 233 1.17 -0.02 5.70
N LEU A 234 1.17 -0.11 7.04
CA LEU A 234 1.36 -1.37 7.74
C LEU A 234 0.28 -2.37 7.34
N PHE A 235 -0.97 -1.93 7.22
CA PHE A 235 -2.06 -2.86 6.92
C PHE A 235 -1.92 -3.48 5.52
N SER A 236 -1.73 -2.66 4.49
CA SER A 236 -1.52 -3.12 3.12
C SER A 236 -0.27 -3.99 3.01
N SER A 237 0.82 -3.61 3.71
CA SER A 237 2.05 -4.40 3.76
C SER A 237 1.87 -5.76 4.43
N MET A 238 1.19 -5.84 5.57
CA MET A 238 0.94 -7.13 6.24
C MET A 238 0.01 -8.03 5.40
N THR A 239 -0.95 -7.45 4.70
CA THR A 239 -1.80 -8.18 3.73
C THR A 239 -0.96 -8.77 2.61
N PHE A 240 -0.06 -7.99 2.02
CA PHE A 240 0.84 -8.47 0.97
C PHE A 240 1.78 -9.55 1.49
N CYS A 241 2.42 -9.34 2.64
CA CYS A 241 3.28 -10.32 3.29
C CYS A 241 2.57 -11.68 3.45
N ALA A 242 1.37 -11.70 4.02
CA ALA A 242 0.60 -12.92 4.21
C ALA A 242 0.29 -13.63 2.89
N LEU A 243 -0.21 -12.89 1.89
CA LEU A 243 -0.56 -13.44 0.58
C LEU A 243 0.67 -13.95 -0.19
N ILE A 244 1.82 -13.30 -0.02
CA ILE A 244 3.08 -13.76 -0.60
C ILE A 244 3.51 -15.07 0.07
N LYS A 245 3.51 -15.16 1.40
CA LYS A 245 3.87 -16.41 2.09
C LYS A 245 2.91 -17.56 1.78
N GLU A 246 1.62 -17.27 1.57
CA GLU A 246 0.60 -18.25 1.18
C GLU A 246 0.82 -18.77 -0.24
N GLN A 247 1.03 -17.88 -1.22
CA GLN A 247 1.04 -18.24 -2.65
C GLN A 247 2.46 -18.48 -3.21
N PHE A 248 3.50 -17.96 -2.56
CA PHE A 248 4.89 -18.00 -2.99
C PHE A 248 5.83 -18.26 -1.79
N PRO A 249 5.72 -19.43 -1.12
CA PRO A 249 6.39 -19.70 0.16
C PRO A 249 7.93 -19.67 0.08
N ASP A 250 8.50 -19.91 -1.11
CA ASP A 250 9.94 -19.94 -1.34
C ASP A 250 10.58 -18.55 -1.46
N ILE A 251 9.78 -17.49 -1.63
CA ILE A 251 10.29 -16.11 -1.72
C ILE A 251 10.62 -15.61 -0.32
N HIS A 252 11.82 -15.06 -0.15
CA HIS A 252 12.20 -14.37 1.08
C HIS A 252 11.53 -12.99 1.14
N VAL A 253 10.67 -12.78 2.13
CA VAL A 253 9.97 -11.51 2.35
C VAL A 253 10.70 -10.72 3.42
N THR A 254 11.14 -9.52 3.06
CA THR A 254 11.77 -8.57 3.99
C THR A 254 10.99 -7.26 4.06
N ILE A 255 10.83 -6.70 5.25
CA ILE A 255 10.22 -5.39 5.45
C ILE A 255 11.26 -4.38 5.93
N GLY A 256 11.12 -3.13 5.53
CA GLY A 256 12.01 -2.05 5.98
C GLY A 256 11.34 -0.69 5.98
N GLY A 257 12.13 0.36 6.18
CA GLY A 257 11.66 1.75 6.13
C GLY A 257 11.46 2.39 7.52
N ASN A 258 11.02 3.65 7.51
CA ASN A 258 10.95 4.50 8.70
C ASN A 258 10.03 3.89 9.78
N THR A 259 8.86 3.37 9.39
CA THR A 259 7.93 2.80 10.37
C THR A 259 8.50 1.52 10.99
N VAL A 260 9.14 0.64 10.21
CA VAL A 260 9.80 -0.56 10.73
C VAL A 260 10.92 -0.19 11.71
N THR A 261 11.72 0.82 11.39
CA THR A 261 12.79 1.32 12.27
C THR A 261 12.26 1.86 13.60
N ARG A 262 11.10 2.53 13.58
CA ARG A 262 10.44 3.02 14.80
C ARG A 262 9.86 1.90 15.66
N LEU A 263 9.52 0.76 15.05
CA LEU A 263 8.98 -0.41 15.73
C LEU A 263 10.07 -1.41 16.17
N ARG A 264 11.36 -1.11 15.97
CA ARG A 264 12.48 -2.03 16.25
C ARG A 264 12.51 -2.62 17.66
N GLU A 265 12.02 -1.86 18.66
CA GLU A 265 12.02 -2.29 20.07
C GLU A 265 10.81 -3.17 20.38
N VAL A 266 9.74 -3.08 19.57
CA VAL A 266 8.47 -3.77 19.79
C VAL A 266 8.35 -5.01 18.92
N LEU A 267 8.89 -5.00 17.69
CA LEU A 267 8.80 -6.12 16.75
C LEU A 267 9.29 -7.46 17.35
N PRO A 268 10.45 -7.53 18.04
CA PRO A 268 10.92 -8.78 18.64
C PRO A 268 9.95 -9.39 19.65
N ASP A 269 9.15 -8.56 20.33
CA ASP A 269 8.17 -8.98 21.34
C ASP A 269 6.84 -9.46 20.73
N ILE A 270 6.70 -9.39 19.40
CA ILE A 270 5.50 -9.85 18.67
C ILE A 270 5.88 -10.98 17.69
N PRO A 271 6.27 -12.16 18.20
CA PRO A 271 6.74 -13.28 17.36
C PRO A 271 5.70 -13.75 16.34
N LYS A 272 4.41 -13.55 16.62
CA LYS A 272 3.31 -13.88 15.69
C LYS A 272 3.37 -13.10 14.38
N LEU A 273 3.93 -11.88 14.36
CA LEU A 273 4.05 -11.09 13.13
C LEU A 273 5.12 -11.63 12.19
N PHE A 274 6.15 -12.33 12.70
CA PHE A 274 7.17 -13.00 11.89
C PHE A 274 6.63 -14.22 11.14
N ALA A 275 5.37 -14.62 11.37
CA ALA A 275 4.68 -15.56 10.48
C ALA A 275 4.40 -14.94 9.10
N LEU A 276 4.40 -13.60 8.99
CA LEU A 276 4.06 -12.88 7.75
C LEU A 276 5.30 -12.53 6.92
N PHE A 277 6.47 -12.34 7.53
CA PHE A 277 7.70 -11.95 6.84
C PHE A 277 8.92 -12.60 7.49
N ASP A 278 9.96 -12.84 6.69
CA ASP A 278 11.15 -13.60 7.10
C ASP A 278 12.20 -12.72 7.80
N SER A 279 12.23 -11.42 7.51
CA SER A 279 13.19 -10.48 8.12
C SER A 279 12.69 -9.04 8.14
N ALA A 280 13.26 -8.23 9.03
CA ALA A 280 13.04 -6.79 9.09
C ALA A 280 14.38 -6.05 9.09
N ILE A 281 14.55 -5.10 8.17
CA ILE A 281 15.71 -4.22 8.09
C ILE A 281 15.38 -2.88 8.74
N VAL A 282 16.18 -2.49 9.72
CA VAL A 282 16.01 -1.24 10.49
C VAL A 282 17.11 -0.24 10.14
N TYR A 283 16.80 1.05 10.28
CA TYR A 283 17.64 2.18 9.88
C TYR A 283 17.80 2.30 8.34
N GLU A 284 19.01 2.54 7.87
CA GLU A 284 19.35 2.56 6.46
C GLU A 284 19.62 1.13 6.00
N GLY A 285 18.77 0.64 5.10
CA GLY A 285 18.87 -0.68 4.46
C GLY A 285 19.50 -0.62 3.09
#